data_AF-A0A7K0WT21-F1
#
_entry.id   AF-A0A7K0WT21-F1
#
_cell.length_a   1.000
_cell.length_b   1.000
_cell.length_c   1.000
_cell.angle_alpha   90.00
_cell.angle_beta   90.00
_cell.angle_gamma   90.00
#
_symmetry.space_group_name_H-M   'P 1'
#
loop_
_entity.id
_entity.type
_entity.pdbx_description
1 polymer ?
#
loop_
_entity_poly.entity_id
_entity_poly.type
_entity_poly.pdbx_seq_one_letter_code
_entity_poly.pdbx_strand_id
1 'polypeptide(L)' 'RGDNADARLQYLTPQELRILECLADGLTNRQIAEKMFLAEKTVKNYVSSLLSKMGVSRRTEAAVFAARKQVREERRN' A
#
# COMPACT_ATOMS: atom_id res chain seq x y z
N ARG A 1 -2.37 -13.84 -18.87
CA ARG A 1 -1.76 -14.29 -17.59
C ARG A 1 -2.46 -13.51 -16.49
N GLY A 2 -3.38 -14.16 -15.79
CA GLY A 2 -4.18 -13.55 -14.72
C GLY A 2 -3.28 -13.02 -13.60
N ASP A 3 -3.68 -11.90 -13.05
CA ASP A 3 -2.85 -11.00 -12.27
C ASP A 3 -2.44 -11.57 -10.90
N ASN A 4 -1.16 -11.96 -10.78
CA ASN A 4 -0.53 -12.28 -9.49
C ASN A 4 -0.45 -11.08 -8.53
N ALA A 5 -0.93 -9.91 -8.96
CA ALA A 5 -1.02 -8.71 -8.16
C ALA A 5 -2.09 -8.88 -7.06
N ASP A 6 -3.28 -9.35 -7.41
CA ASP A 6 -4.37 -9.50 -6.44
C ASP A 6 -4.03 -10.54 -5.36
N ALA A 7 -3.25 -11.56 -5.72
CA ALA A 7 -2.78 -12.59 -4.80
C ALA A 7 -1.82 -12.07 -3.72
N ARG A 8 -1.17 -10.91 -3.88
CA ARG A 8 -0.34 -10.31 -2.81
C ARG A 8 -1.17 -9.46 -1.86
N LEU A 9 -2.27 -8.90 -2.37
CA LEU A 9 -3.18 -8.02 -1.62
C LEU A 9 -4.04 -8.80 -0.63
N GLN A 10 -4.41 -10.05 -0.96
CA GLN A 10 -5.20 -10.91 -0.06
C GLN A 10 -4.51 -11.20 1.28
N TYR A 11 -3.18 -11.02 1.38
CA TYR A 11 -2.42 -11.21 2.61
C TYR A 11 -2.26 -9.92 3.43
N LEU A 12 -2.72 -8.78 2.89
CA LEU A 12 -2.69 -7.51 3.58
C LEU A 12 -3.93 -7.35 4.47
N THR A 13 -3.70 -6.84 5.67
CA THR A 13 -4.77 -6.42 6.56
C THR A 13 -5.46 -5.16 6.01
N PRO A 14 -6.69 -4.84 6.48
CA PRO A 14 -7.38 -3.62 6.08
C PRO A 14 -6.56 -2.34 6.34
N GLN A 15 -5.77 -2.30 7.41
CA GLN A 15 -4.90 -1.15 7.68
C GLN A 15 -3.72 -1.08 6.70
N GLU A 16 -3.10 -2.21 6.38
CA GLU A 16 -2.02 -2.25 5.38
C GLU A 16 -2.54 -1.86 3.99
N LEU A 17 -3.75 -2.29 3.59
CA LEU A 17 -4.38 -1.88 2.34
C LEU A 17 -4.57 -0.36 2.28
N ARG A 18 -5.11 0.25 3.34
CA ARG A 18 -5.28 1.71 3.39
C ARG A 18 -3.94 2.46 3.37
N ILE A 19 -2.89 1.88 3.98
CA ILE A 19 -1.53 2.44 3.88
C ILE A 19 -1.02 2.33 2.45
N LEU A 20 -1.22 1.18 1.79
CA LEU A 20 -0.82 0.95 0.40
C LEU A 20 -1.45 1.98 -0.55
N GLU A 21 -2.72 2.29 -0.37
CA GLU A 21 -3.43 3.35 -1.12
C GLU A 21 -2.77 4.71 -0.89
N CYS A 22 -2.48 5.07 0.36
CA CYS A 22 -1.79 6.32 0.65
C CYS A 22 -0.36 6.37 0.09
N LEU A 23 0.31 5.22 -0.03
CA LEU A 23 1.60 5.13 -0.71
C LEU A 23 1.45 5.39 -2.22
N ALA A 24 0.37 4.90 -2.83
CA ALA A 24 0.04 5.16 -4.23
C ALA A 24 -0.15 6.67 -4.48
N ASP A 25 -0.81 7.35 -3.55
CA ASP A 25 -0.99 8.81 -3.55
C ASP A 25 0.32 9.60 -3.32
N GLY A 26 1.45 8.91 -3.08
CA GLY A 26 2.74 9.54 -2.83
C GLY A 26 2.89 10.16 -1.43
N LEU A 27 1.99 9.83 -0.49
CA LEU A 27 2.03 10.40 0.86
C LEU A 27 3.22 9.88 1.66
N THR A 28 3.81 10.77 2.46
CA THR A 28 4.86 10.45 3.43
C THR A 28 4.29 9.78 4.68
N ASN A 29 5.12 9.12 5.49
CA ASN A 29 4.65 8.46 6.72
C ASN A 29 3.97 9.42 7.70
N ARG A 30 4.42 10.68 7.74
CA ARG A 30 3.81 11.72 8.56
C ARG A 30 2.40 12.08 8.07
N GLN A 31 2.24 12.31 6.77
CA GLN A 31 0.93 12.59 6.19
C GLN A 31 -0.05 11.42 6.35
N ILE A 32 0.45 10.18 6.21
CA ILE A 32 -0.34 8.97 6.45
C ILE A 32 -0.76 8.89 7.93
N ALA A 33 0.16 9.19 8.84
CA ALA A 33 -0.10 9.19 10.27
C ALA A 33 -1.20 10.20 10.62
N GLU A 34 -1.13 11.41 10.07
CA GLU A 34 -2.15 12.44 10.21
C GLU A 34 -3.49 11.99 9.62
N LYS A 35 -3.52 11.46 8.39
CA LYS A 35 -4.73 10.98 7.70
C LYS A 35 -5.41 9.80 8.41
N MET A 36 -4.62 8.96 9.08
CA MET A 36 -5.11 7.76 9.77
C MET A 36 -5.28 7.95 11.28
N PHE A 37 -4.97 9.13 11.82
CA PHE A 37 -4.93 9.39 13.26
C PHE A 37 -4.04 8.39 14.03
N LEU A 38 -2.87 8.07 13.47
CA LEU A 38 -1.87 7.16 14.02
C LEU A 38 -0.59 7.91 14.38
N ALA A 39 0.28 7.28 15.17
CA ALA A 39 1.65 7.76 15.36
C ALA A 39 2.50 7.44 14.12
N GLU A 40 3.45 8.33 13.76
CA GLU A 40 4.35 8.11 12.61
C GLU A 40 5.16 6.80 12.75
N LYS A 41 5.58 6.45 13.97
CA LYS A 41 6.26 5.17 14.25
C LYS A 41 5.37 3.97 13.93
N THR A 42 4.09 4.06 14.22
CA THR A 42 3.11 3.01 13.92
C THR A 42 2.97 2.85 12.41
N VAL A 43 2.89 3.95 11.65
CA VAL A 43 2.88 3.91 10.19
C VAL A 43 4.18 3.30 9.64
N LYS A 44 5.35 3.64 10.19
CA LYS A 44 6.63 3.02 9.81
C LYS A 44 6.59 1.50 9.98
N ASN A 45 6.05 1.02 11.10
CA ASN A 45 5.92 -0.42 11.34
C ASN A 45 5.01 -1.09 10.31
N TYR A 46 3.84 -0.50 10.04
CA TYR A 46 2.94 -1.02 9.01
C TYR A 46 3.59 -1.03 7.63
N VAL A 47 4.30 0.04 7.24
CA VAL A 47 5.01 0.09 5.95
C VAL A 47 6.04 -1.04 5.87
N SER A 48 6.84 -1.27 6.92
CA SER A 48 7.79 -2.38 6.95
C SER A 48 7.12 -3.75 6.83
N SER A 49 6.03 -3.99 7.57
CA SER A 49 5.26 -5.23 7.49
C SER A 49 4.62 -5.44 6.12
N LEU A 50 4.06 -4.39 5.55
CA LEU A 50 3.45 -4.38 4.21
C LEU A 50 4.48 -4.69 3.13
N LEU A 51 5.66 -4.07 3.16
CA LEU A 51 6.73 -4.33 2.19
C LEU A 51 7.18 -5.79 2.26
N SER A 52 7.37 -6.31 3.47
CA SER A 52 7.71 -7.72 3.71
C SER A 52 6.64 -8.67 3.14
N LYS A 53 5.36 -8.44 3.43
CA LYS A 53 4.24 -9.26 2.92
C LYS A 53 4.09 -9.22 1.41
N MET A 54 4.38 -8.08 0.79
CA MET A 54 4.35 -7.95 -0.68
C MET A 54 5.61 -8.48 -1.37
N GLY A 55 6.63 -8.86 -0.61
CA GLY A 55 7.91 -9.33 -1.14
C GLY A 55 8.69 -8.24 -1.89
N VAL A 56 8.52 -6.98 -1.49
CA VAL A 56 9.23 -5.83 -2.08
C VAL A 56 10.06 -5.14 -1.00
N SER A 57 11.17 -4.51 -1.39
CA SER A 57 12.07 -3.86 -0.43
C SER A 57 11.90 -2.35 -0.39
N ARG A 58 11.27 -1.75 -1.41
CA ARG A 58 11.18 -0.28 -1.56
C ARG A 58 9.75 0.21 -1.56
N ARG A 59 9.53 1.34 -0.88
CA ARG A 59 8.28 2.10 -0.89
C ARG A 59 7.80 2.40 -2.31
N THR A 60 8.71 2.77 -3.21
CA THR A 60 8.37 3.10 -4.60
C THR A 60 7.82 1.90 -5.36
N GLU A 61 8.34 0.69 -5.09
CA GLU A 61 7.83 -0.54 -5.70
C GLU A 61 6.40 -0.82 -5.24
N ALA A 62 6.12 -0.65 -3.93
CA ALA A 62 4.78 -0.72 -3.37
C ALA A 62 3.82 0.33 -3.95
N ALA A 63 4.26 1.58 -4.08
CA ALA A 63 3.45 2.67 -4.63
C ALA A 63 3.09 2.45 -6.11
N VAL A 64 4.06 2.05 -6.93
CA VAL A 64 3.83 1.73 -8.36
C VAL A 64 2.87 0.56 -8.50
N PHE A 65 2.99 -0.44 -7.64
CA PHE A 65 2.09 -1.58 -7.62
C PHE A 65 0.64 -1.16 -7.32
N ALA A 66 0.45 -0.34 -6.29
CA ALA A 66 -0.86 0.18 -5.90
C ALA A 66 -1.49 1.09 -6.96
N ALA A 67 -0.71 1.99 -7.56
CA ALA A 67 -1.19 2.89 -8.62
C ALA A 67 -1.65 2.11 -9.87
N ARG A 68 -0.94 1.04 -10.24
CA ARG A 68 -1.35 0.17 -11.36
C ARG A 68 -2.67 -0.55 -11.08
N LYS A 69 -2.96 -0.88 -9.82
CA LYS A 69 -4.24 -1.47 -9.41
C LYS A 69 -5.38 -0.46 -9.56
N GLN A 70 -5.22 0.76 -9.04
CA GLN A 70 -6.24 1.81 -9.12
C GLN A 70 -6.68 2.06 -10.56
N VAL A 71 -5.70 2.19 -11.48
CA VAL A 71 -5.98 2.38 -12.91
C VAL A 71 -6.77 1.21 -13.52
N ARG A 72 -6.60 -0.03 -13.04
CA ARG A 72 -7.37 -1.18 -13.53
C ARG A 72 -8.78 -1.21 -12.98
N GLU A 73 -8.96 -0.83 -11.72
CA GLU A 73 -10.28 -0.78 -11.08
C GLU A 73 -11.14 0.35 -11.66
N GLU A 74 -10.55 1.52 -11.90
CA GLU A 74 -11.21 2.64 -12.60
C GLU A 74 -11.71 2.27 -13.99
N ARG A 75 -10.98 1.40 -14.71
CA ARG A 75 -11.38 0.92 -16.04
C ARG A 75 -12.47 -0.15 -16.02
N ARG A 76 -12.73 -0.75 -14.85
CA ARG A 76 -13.73 -1.81 -14.66
C ARG A 76 -15.08 -1.24 -14.21
N ASN A 77 -15.11 0.02 -13.78
CA ASN A 77 -16.28 0.71 -13.24
C ASN A 77 -16.87 1.71 -14.24
#